data_AF-A0A349S4E9-F1
#
_entry.id   AF-A0A349S4E9-F1
#
_cell.length_a   1.000
_cell.length_b   1.000
_cell.length_c   1.000
_cell.angle_alpha   90.00
_cell.angle_beta   90.00
_cell.angle_gamma   90.00
#
_symmetry.space_group_name_H-M   'P 1'
#
loop_
_entity.id
_entity.type
_entity.pdbx_description
1 polymer ?
#
loop_
_entity_poly.entity_id
_entity_poly.type
_entity_poly.pdbx_seq_one_letter_code
_entity_poly.pdbx_strand_id
1 'polypeptide(L)'
;EPEFGEVIINSSPQATIAINGHIVATGHYQATLPAIPHTIEISQSGYRSQVKTIQPSHRRITQLDLPLMTEFEARRAAGEPLFVSTLGITLQRFTMDKITMGSPANEKGRRRHEFAVPVTFRRPVWVSRHEITEAQYRAFDPRMADTALPVSNISWQQAALFCNWLSLQEGLEPVYIVQAQQIIGAHTDRTGYRLPTEAEWEWLAKKAGRATSTVYPWGNNESLPPSIANLADQTLQGQQSFYFNKYRDNFSGKAPVGQFKAERSGLFDITGNVAEWVHDYYSQRRPTNPLYTDYMGPAQGSAHFWKGGHYQIGQLAKLRVAHKTVADTGSPTVGFRIARYD
;
A
#
# COMPACT_ATOMS: atom_id res chain seq x y z
N GLU A 1 13.22 35.63 41.99
CA GLU A 1 13.04 34.20 42.26
C GLU A 1 12.43 33.55 41.03
N PRO A 2 12.74 32.27 40.73
CA PRO A 2 12.04 31.55 39.68
C PRO A 2 10.54 31.49 40.02
N GLU A 3 9.72 32.03 39.12
CA GLU A 3 8.27 31.99 39.25
C GLU A 3 7.76 30.63 38.76
N PHE A 4 6.77 30.08 39.45
CA PHE A 4 6.21 28.75 39.20
C PHE A 4 4.68 28.83 39.13
N GLY A 5 4.07 28.00 38.28
CA GLY A 5 2.62 27.89 38.15
C GLY A 5 2.16 26.44 38.19
N GLU A 6 0.99 26.20 38.78
CA GLU A 6 0.37 24.87 38.81
C GLU A 6 -0.26 24.56 37.44
N VAL A 7 -0.05 23.33 36.97
CA VAL A 7 -0.56 22.84 35.69
C VAL A 7 -1.26 21.50 35.89
N ILE A 8 -2.48 21.40 35.35
CA ILE A 8 -3.26 20.17 35.31
C ILE A 8 -3.53 19.84 33.83
N ILE A 9 -3.23 18.62 33.42
CA ILE A 9 -3.40 18.15 32.05
C ILE A 9 -4.21 16.86 32.10
N ASN A 10 -5.33 16.85 31.38
CA ASN A 10 -6.17 15.67 31.19
C ASN A 10 -6.23 15.34 29.70
N SER A 11 -6.15 14.05 29.37
CA SER A 11 -6.33 13.52 28.02
C SER A 11 -7.48 12.53 28.00
N SER A 12 -8.29 12.59 26.93
CA SER A 12 -9.35 11.62 26.68
C SER A 12 -9.34 11.21 25.20
N PRO A 13 -9.12 9.93 24.87
CA PRO A 13 -8.76 8.81 25.76
C PRO A 13 -7.42 9.03 26.49
N GLN A 14 -7.09 8.12 27.42
CA GLN A 14 -5.81 8.17 28.14
C GLN A 14 -4.65 8.09 27.16
N ALA A 15 -3.89 9.18 27.04
CA ALA A 15 -2.80 9.35 26.10
C ALA A 15 -1.47 9.56 26.81
N THR A 16 -0.36 9.28 26.13
CA THR A 16 0.97 9.65 26.61
C THR A 16 1.08 11.17 26.65
N ILE A 17 1.53 11.73 27.78
CA ILE A 17 1.75 13.17 27.98
C ILE A 17 3.27 13.40 28.05
N ALA A 18 3.79 14.21 27.14
CA ALA A 18 5.19 14.64 27.13
C ALA A 18 5.29 16.16 27.30
N ILE A 19 6.27 16.60 28.10
CA ILE A 19 6.57 18.01 28.34
C ILE A 19 8.00 18.26 27.89
N ASN A 20 8.18 19.21 26.98
CA ASN A 20 9.47 19.56 26.39
C ASN A 20 10.22 18.32 25.83
N GLY A 21 9.48 17.39 25.24
CA GLY A 21 10.02 16.15 24.66
C GLY A 21 10.21 14.99 25.66
N HIS A 22 9.94 15.18 26.95
CA HIS A 22 10.07 14.13 27.96
C HIS A 22 8.70 13.60 28.36
N ILE A 23 8.48 12.28 28.29
CA ILE A 23 7.25 11.64 28.77
C ILE A 23 7.17 11.80 30.29
N VAL A 24 6.07 12.39 30.78
CA VAL A 24 5.86 12.67 32.21
C VAL A 24 4.72 11.86 32.82
N ALA A 25 3.71 11.49 32.02
CA ALA A 25 2.54 10.77 32.52
C ALA A 25 1.72 10.12 31.38
N THR A 26 0.64 9.45 31.76
CA THR A 26 -0.38 8.93 30.85
C THR A 26 -1.76 9.26 31.38
N GLY A 27 -2.66 9.78 30.55
CA GLY A 27 -4.04 10.11 30.93
C GLY A 27 -4.17 11.44 31.69
N HIS A 28 -3.47 11.57 32.81
CA HIS A 28 -3.56 12.71 33.72
C HIS A 28 -2.16 13.12 34.22
N TYR A 29 -1.93 14.43 34.33
CA TYR A 29 -0.72 15.01 34.90
C TYR A 29 -1.09 16.24 35.74
N GLN A 30 -0.55 16.34 36.96
CA GLN A 30 -0.65 17.52 37.80
C GLN A 30 0.69 17.80 38.45
N ALA A 31 1.25 18.98 38.19
CA ALA A 31 2.49 19.42 38.81
C ALA A 31 2.67 20.93 38.71
N THR A 32 3.66 21.45 39.43
CA THR A 32 4.10 22.83 39.31
C THR A 32 5.24 22.92 38.29
N LEU A 33 5.10 23.81 37.31
CA LEU A 33 6.11 24.06 36.28
C LEU A 33 6.65 25.50 36.39
N PRO A 34 7.91 25.76 35.99
CA PRO A 34 8.42 27.12 35.88
C PRO A 34 7.55 27.98 34.95
N ALA A 35 7.44 29.28 35.23
CA ALA A 35 6.65 30.24 34.46
C ALA A 35 7.29 30.64 33.11
N ILE A 36 7.88 29.66 32.43
CA ILE A 36 8.45 29.77 31.09
C ILE A 36 7.60 28.99 30.10
N PRO A 37 7.74 29.21 28.79
CA PRO A 37 7.04 28.41 27.80
C PRO A 37 7.42 26.92 27.89
N HIS A 38 6.42 26.06 27.97
CA HIS A 38 6.51 24.61 27.92
C HIS A 38 5.71 24.08 26.73
N THR A 39 6.29 23.13 26.00
CA THR A 39 5.60 22.43 24.92
C THR A 39 5.01 21.13 25.46
N ILE A 40 3.69 21.02 25.40
CA ILE A 40 2.93 19.83 25.79
C ILE A 40 2.60 19.08 24.51
N GLU A 41 3.05 17.84 24.42
CA GLU A 41 2.66 16.90 23.37
C GLU A 41 1.84 15.78 24.00
N ILE A 42 0.67 15.54 23.41
CA ILE A 42 -0.14 14.36 23.74
C ILE A 42 -0.27 13.46 22.52
N SER A 43 -0.04 12.16 22.74
CA SER A 43 -0.08 11.17 21.66
C SER A 43 -0.70 9.87 22.13
N GLN A 44 -1.53 9.28 21.26
CA GLN A 44 -2.12 7.97 21.47
C GLN A 44 -2.25 7.26 20.14
N SER A 45 -1.95 5.96 20.14
CA SER A 45 -2.07 5.13 18.92
C SER A 45 -3.50 5.17 18.39
N GLY A 46 -3.64 5.46 17.09
CA GLY A 46 -4.95 5.60 16.42
C GLY A 46 -5.56 7.01 16.47
N TYR A 47 -4.93 7.96 17.15
CA TYR A 47 -5.43 9.34 17.29
C TYR A 47 -4.44 10.37 16.73
N ARG A 48 -4.96 11.53 16.32
CA ARG A 48 -4.14 12.67 15.89
C ARG A 48 -3.49 13.33 17.09
N SER A 49 -2.16 13.22 17.22
CA SER A 49 -1.40 13.89 18.28
C SER A 49 -1.66 15.41 18.29
N GLN A 50 -1.64 16.00 19.48
CA GLN A 50 -1.76 17.44 19.65
C GLN A 50 -0.52 17.99 20.34
N VAL A 51 -0.07 19.15 19.86
CA VAL A 51 1.01 19.91 20.46
C VAL A 51 0.46 21.27 20.85
N LYS A 52 0.63 21.67 22.11
CA LYS A 52 0.27 22.99 22.61
C LYS A 52 1.43 23.59 23.40
N THR A 53 1.67 24.87 23.22
CA THR A 53 2.59 25.64 24.07
C THR A 53 1.80 26.33 25.16
N ILE A 54 2.20 26.15 26.42
CA ILE A 54 1.67 26.87 27.57
C ILE A 54 2.77 27.66 28.26
N GLN A 55 2.41 28.73 28.96
CA GLN A 55 3.29 29.40 29.90
C GLN A 55 2.57 29.48 31.26
N PRO A 56 2.97 28.65 32.24
CA PRO A 56 2.37 28.64 33.58
C PRO A 56 2.54 29.98 34.29
N SER A 57 1.68 30.25 35.27
CA SER A 57 1.72 31.46 36.10
C SER A 57 1.36 31.14 37.53
N HIS A 58 1.97 31.81 38.51
CA HIS A 58 1.57 31.68 39.92
C HIS A 58 0.14 32.20 40.21
N ARG A 59 -0.43 33.00 39.29
CA ARG A 59 -1.73 33.68 39.50
C ARG A 59 -2.93 32.78 39.26
N ARG A 60 -2.78 31.70 38.50
CA ARG A 60 -3.86 30.78 38.16
C ARG A 60 -3.34 29.41 37.81
N ILE A 61 -4.13 28.39 38.12
CA ILE A 61 -3.90 27.02 37.66
C ILE A 61 -4.11 26.99 36.13
N THR A 62 -3.15 26.43 35.41
CA THR A 62 -3.27 26.17 33.97
C THR A 62 -3.87 24.78 33.79
N GLN A 63 -5.18 24.72 33.57
CA GLN A 63 -5.87 23.46 33.26
C GLN A 63 -5.99 23.26 31.75
N LEU A 64 -5.59 22.09 31.26
CA LEU A 64 -5.69 21.67 29.87
C LEU A 64 -6.49 20.37 29.79
N ASP A 65 -7.70 20.45 29.25
CA ASP A 65 -8.49 19.28 28.87
C ASP A 65 -8.32 19.07 27.35
N LEU A 66 -7.62 18.00 26.99
CA LEU A 66 -7.15 17.76 25.62
C LEU A 66 -7.77 16.46 25.07
N PRO A 67 -8.99 16.53 24.50
CA PRO A 67 -9.60 15.38 23.86
C PRO A 67 -8.85 15.06 22.56
N LEU A 68 -8.42 13.83 22.39
CA LEU A 68 -7.84 13.36 21.13
C LEU A 68 -8.96 12.89 20.19
N MET A 69 -8.88 13.33 18.95
CA MET A 69 -9.75 12.87 17.87
C MET A 69 -8.98 11.87 17.02
N THR A 70 -9.69 10.89 16.46
CA THR A 70 -9.14 10.14 15.33
C THR A 70 -8.84 11.10 14.17
N GLU A 71 -7.95 10.69 13.27
CA GLU A 71 -7.64 11.49 12.07
C GLU A 71 -8.91 11.85 11.27
N PHE A 72 -9.80 10.87 11.11
CA PHE A 72 -11.09 11.04 10.45
C PHE A 72 -11.98 12.06 11.16
N GLU A 73 -12.16 11.93 12.47
CA GLU A 73 -13.00 12.87 13.24
C GLU A 73 -12.45 14.29 13.19
N ALA A 74 -11.13 14.45 13.28
CA ALA A 74 -10.48 15.75 13.21
C ALA A 74 -10.70 16.42 11.84
N ARG A 75 -10.60 15.66 10.74
CA ARG A 75 -10.88 16.19 9.39
C ARG A 75 -12.36 16.45 9.16
N ARG A 76 -13.23 15.57 9.63
CA ARG A 76 -14.68 15.78 9.58
C ARG A 76 -15.08 17.04 10.34
N ALA A 77 -14.50 17.30 11.50
CA ALA A 77 -14.71 18.53 12.26
C ALA A 77 -14.18 19.78 11.53
N ALA A 78 -13.12 19.64 10.73
CA ALA A 78 -12.62 20.71 9.86
C ALA A 78 -13.41 20.89 8.55
N GLY A 79 -14.36 19.99 8.24
CA GLY A 79 -15.13 20.03 6.99
C GLY A 79 -14.39 19.48 5.76
N GLU A 80 -13.28 18.76 5.96
CA GLU A 80 -12.39 18.29 4.89
C GLU A 80 -12.11 16.77 4.96
N PRO A 81 -13.12 15.88 5.12
CA PRO A 81 -12.89 14.44 5.11
C PRO A 81 -12.38 14.00 3.73
N LEU A 82 -11.38 13.12 3.72
CA LEU A 82 -10.76 12.62 2.49
C LEU A 82 -11.17 11.17 2.26
N PHE A 83 -11.85 10.92 1.14
CA PHE A 83 -12.23 9.59 0.68
C PHE A 83 -11.44 9.19 -0.57
N VAL A 84 -11.30 7.90 -0.81
CA VAL A 84 -10.70 7.28 -2.00
C VAL A 84 -11.34 7.85 -3.28
N SER A 85 -12.65 8.08 -3.26
CA SER A 85 -13.41 8.68 -4.36
C SER A 85 -13.05 10.16 -4.58
N THR A 86 -12.82 10.93 -3.52
CA THR A 86 -12.37 12.33 -3.62
C THR A 86 -10.94 12.46 -4.15
N LEU A 87 -10.12 11.41 -4.01
CA LEU A 87 -8.81 11.29 -4.67
C LEU A 87 -8.90 10.78 -6.11
N GLY A 88 -10.11 10.54 -6.64
CA GLY A 88 -10.31 9.96 -7.97
C GLY A 88 -9.88 8.48 -8.07
N ILE A 89 -9.65 7.79 -6.95
CA ILE A 89 -9.33 6.37 -6.94
C ILE A 89 -10.64 5.58 -7.09
N THR A 90 -10.80 4.92 -8.24
CA THR A 90 -11.96 4.05 -8.49
C THR A 90 -11.65 2.63 -8.04
N LEU A 91 -12.46 2.08 -7.15
CA LEU A 91 -12.40 0.68 -6.72
C LEU A 91 -13.39 -0.18 -7.50
N GLN A 92 -13.03 -1.45 -7.72
CA GLN A 92 -13.91 -2.47 -8.26
C GLN A 92 -14.01 -3.64 -7.28
N ARG A 93 -15.23 -4.12 -7.04
CA ARG A 93 -15.51 -5.26 -6.16
C ARG A 93 -15.32 -6.58 -6.89
N PHE A 94 -14.70 -7.54 -6.23
CA PHE A 94 -14.51 -8.90 -6.71
C PHE A 94 -14.99 -9.89 -5.66
N THR A 95 -15.79 -10.86 -6.10
CA THR A 95 -16.06 -12.09 -5.34
C THR A 95 -15.23 -13.19 -5.98
N MET A 96 -14.14 -13.55 -5.31
CA MET A 96 -13.22 -14.58 -5.79
C MET A 96 -13.65 -15.95 -5.30
N ASP A 97 -13.41 -16.97 -6.11
CA ASP A 97 -13.70 -18.37 -5.78
C ASP A 97 -12.45 -19.07 -5.24
N LYS A 98 -11.59 -19.53 -6.15
CA LYS A 98 -10.37 -20.27 -5.87
C LYS A 98 -9.36 -20.08 -6.99
N ILE A 99 -8.10 -20.27 -6.67
CA ILE A 99 -7.01 -20.29 -7.63
C ILE A 99 -5.96 -21.30 -7.21
N THR A 100 -5.22 -21.82 -8.18
CA THR A 100 -3.88 -22.33 -7.94
C THR A 100 -2.89 -21.21 -8.21
N MET A 101 -2.46 -20.52 -7.15
CA MET A 101 -1.43 -19.48 -7.20
C MET A 101 -0.08 -20.09 -7.61
N GLY A 102 0.77 -19.31 -8.28
CA GLY A 102 2.03 -19.76 -8.87
C GLY A 102 1.85 -20.50 -10.20
N SER A 103 2.81 -21.36 -10.53
CA SER A 103 2.85 -22.09 -11.81
C SER A 103 2.99 -23.60 -11.62
N PRO A 104 2.37 -24.42 -12.51
CA PRO A 104 2.56 -25.87 -12.49
C PRO A 104 4.01 -26.23 -12.86
N ALA A 105 4.47 -27.41 -12.41
CA ALA A 105 5.87 -27.81 -12.52
C ALA A 105 6.43 -27.84 -13.96
N ASN A 106 5.56 -28.03 -14.95
CA ASN A 106 5.88 -28.10 -16.37
C ASN A 106 5.67 -26.77 -17.13
N GLU A 107 5.31 -25.67 -16.47
CA GLU A 107 5.17 -24.38 -17.15
C GLU A 107 6.53 -23.88 -17.66
N LYS A 108 6.59 -23.54 -18.95
CA LYS A 108 7.80 -23.02 -19.59
C LYS A 108 8.23 -21.70 -18.94
N GLY A 109 9.52 -21.59 -18.62
CA GLY A 109 10.09 -20.39 -18.00
C GLY A 109 9.81 -20.25 -16.49
N ARG A 110 9.17 -21.26 -15.87
CA ARG A 110 8.94 -21.36 -14.43
C ARG A 110 10.24 -21.22 -13.62
N ARG A 111 10.17 -20.49 -12.51
CA ARG A 111 11.25 -20.42 -11.49
C ARG A 111 10.99 -21.36 -10.31
N ARG A 112 12.04 -21.68 -9.57
CA ARG A 112 11.98 -22.66 -8.46
C ARG A 112 10.98 -22.28 -7.35
N HIS A 113 10.83 -20.99 -7.08
CA HIS A 113 9.97 -20.43 -6.03
C HIS A 113 8.52 -20.17 -6.48
N GLU A 114 8.17 -20.53 -7.72
CA GLU A 114 6.80 -20.43 -8.23
C GLU A 114 6.08 -21.76 -7.98
N PHE A 115 5.75 -22.01 -6.72
CA PHE A 115 5.03 -23.23 -6.33
C PHE A 115 3.54 -23.09 -6.67
N ALA A 116 2.94 -24.18 -7.17
CA ALA A 116 1.50 -24.29 -7.31
C ALA A 116 0.84 -24.43 -5.92
N VAL A 117 0.06 -23.43 -5.50
CA VAL A 117 -0.55 -23.35 -4.17
C VAL A 117 -2.06 -23.17 -4.32
N PRO A 118 -2.89 -24.12 -3.89
CA PRO A 118 -4.34 -23.96 -3.86
C PRO A 118 -4.76 -22.93 -2.81
N VAL A 119 -5.55 -21.94 -3.24
CA VAL A 119 -6.10 -20.88 -2.39
C VAL A 119 -7.60 -20.73 -2.67
N THR A 120 -8.39 -20.60 -1.61
CA THR A 120 -9.81 -20.21 -1.67
C THR A 120 -10.00 -18.84 -1.03
N PHE A 121 -11.03 -18.12 -1.47
CA PHE A 121 -11.36 -16.80 -0.96
C PHE A 121 -12.76 -16.82 -0.38
N ARG A 122 -12.93 -16.29 0.83
CA ARG A 122 -14.23 -16.18 1.50
C ARG A 122 -14.75 -14.75 1.53
N ARG A 123 -13.83 -13.79 1.48
CA ARG A 123 -14.16 -12.37 1.60
C ARG A 123 -14.14 -11.71 0.22
N PRO A 124 -15.20 -10.99 -0.15
CA PRO A 124 -15.12 -10.07 -1.27
C PRO A 124 -14.04 -9.02 -1.00
N VAL A 125 -13.42 -8.54 -2.08
CA VAL A 125 -12.42 -7.47 -1.99
C VAL A 125 -12.75 -6.34 -2.96
N TRP A 126 -12.41 -5.14 -2.56
CA TRP A 126 -12.33 -3.98 -3.42
C TRP A 126 -10.89 -3.77 -3.84
N VAL A 127 -10.65 -3.54 -5.13
CA VAL A 127 -9.31 -3.31 -5.69
C VAL A 127 -9.32 -2.08 -6.57
N SER A 128 -8.29 -1.23 -6.49
CA SER A 128 -8.20 -0.06 -7.37
C SER A 128 -8.06 -0.51 -8.83
N ARG A 129 -8.88 0.12 -9.69
CA ARG A 129 -8.93 -0.20 -11.13
C ARG A 129 -7.59 0.05 -11.83
N HIS A 130 -6.82 0.99 -11.31
CA HIS A 130 -5.51 1.40 -11.78
C HIS A 130 -4.47 1.25 -10.67
N GLU A 131 -3.20 1.30 -11.06
CA GLU A 131 -2.09 1.64 -10.17
C GLU A 131 -2.38 3.00 -9.49
N ILE A 132 -1.84 3.22 -8.28
CA ILE A 132 -1.95 4.52 -7.61
C ILE A 132 -1.11 5.54 -8.40
N THR A 133 -1.69 6.68 -8.71
CA THR A 133 -1.03 7.75 -9.46
C THR A 133 -0.18 8.66 -8.57
N GLU A 134 0.74 9.41 -9.17
CA GLU A 134 1.51 10.46 -8.48
C GLU A 134 0.58 11.49 -7.84
N ALA A 135 -0.46 11.94 -8.56
CA ALA A 135 -1.48 12.87 -8.06
C ALA A 135 -2.22 12.32 -6.82
N GLN A 136 -2.58 11.03 -6.83
CA GLN A 136 -3.25 10.38 -5.69
C GLN A 136 -2.31 10.22 -4.49
N TYR A 137 -1.06 9.81 -4.73
CA TYR A 137 -0.07 9.64 -3.68
C TYR A 137 0.37 10.98 -3.08
N ARG A 138 0.29 12.08 -3.84
CA ARG A 138 0.61 13.44 -3.38
C ARG A 138 -0.18 13.87 -2.13
N ALA A 139 -1.39 13.33 -1.93
CA ALA A 139 -2.18 13.60 -0.73
C ALA A 139 -1.55 13.03 0.55
N PHE A 140 -0.70 12.00 0.42
CA PHE A 140 0.10 11.42 1.50
C PHE A 140 1.52 12.03 1.55
N ASP A 141 2.14 12.25 0.38
CA ASP A 141 3.47 12.86 0.27
C ASP A 141 3.45 14.04 -0.72
N PRO A 142 3.35 15.29 -0.23
CA PRO A 142 3.23 16.50 -1.06
C PRO A 142 4.39 16.75 -2.04
N ARG A 143 5.50 16.01 -1.92
CA ARG A 143 6.64 16.08 -2.83
C ARG A 143 6.38 15.39 -4.17
N MET A 144 5.37 14.52 -4.25
CA MET A 144 5.01 13.88 -5.52
C MET A 144 4.42 14.88 -6.50
N ALA A 145 4.66 14.65 -7.79
CA ALA A 145 4.09 15.45 -8.86
C ALA A 145 2.56 15.24 -8.96
N ASP A 146 1.87 16.21 -9.54
CA ASP A 146 0.44 16.12 -9.81
C ASP A 146 0.21 15.62 -11.25
N THR A 147 0.46 14.32 -11.46
CA THR A 147 0.32 13.68 -12.78
C THR A 147 -0.50 12.39 -12.70
N ALA A 148 -1.02 11.98 -13.86
CA ALA A 148 -1.72 10.71 -14.04
C ALA A 148 -0.77 9.50 -14.23
N LEU A 149 0.55 9.70 -14.14
CA LEU A 149 1.51 8.59 -14.15
C LEU A 149 1.36 7.76 -12.86
N PRO A 150 1.62 6.45 -12.89
CA PRO A 150 1.66 5.67 -11.66
C PRO A 150 2.82 6.17 -10.79
N VAL A 151 2.59 6.26 -9.48
CA VAL A 151 3.65 6.54 -8.52
C VAL A 151 4.63 5.37 -8.52
N SER A 152 5.92 5.68 -8.52
CA SER A 152 6.98 4.69 -8.49
C SER A 152 8.16 5.20 -7.68
N ASN A 153 9.23 4.41 -7.59
CA ASN A 153 10.38 4.70 -6.73
C ASN A 153 10.00 4.80 -5.24
N ILE A 154 9.01 4.02 -4.84
CA ILE A 154 8.59 3.88 -3.45
C ILE A 154 8.88 2.46 -2.96
N SER A 155 9.31 2.34 -1.71
CA SER A 155 9.47 1.03 -1.07
C SER A 155 8.12 0.39 -0.77
N TRP A 156 8.13 -0.92 -0.55
CA TRP A 156 6.96 -1.66 -0.07
C TRP A 156 6.37 -1.03 1.19
N GLN A 157 7.24 -0.59 2.11
CA GLN A 157 6.85 0.04 3.36
C GLN A 157 6.15 1.38 3.16
N GLN A 158 6.63 2.21 2.23
CA GLN A 158 5.97 3.46 1.88
C GLN A 158 4.57 3.21 1.29
N ALA A 159 4.43 2.20 0.44
CA ALA A 159 3.13 1.79 -0.11
C ALA A 159 2.17 1.27 0.99
N ALA A 160 2.67 0.47 1.94
CA ALA A 160 1.91 -0.01 3.08
C ALA A 160 1.49 1.13 4.04
N LEU A 161 2.38 2.10 4.28
CA LEU A 161 2.08 3.29 5.08
C LEU A 161 1.02 4.17 4.40
N PHE A 162 1.06 4.33 3.07
CA PHE A 162 0.01 5.00 2.31
C PHE A 162 -1.35 4.31 2.52
N CYS A 163 -1.38 2.97 2.50
CA CYS A 163 -2.62 2.21 2.73
C CYS A 163 -3.19 2.45 4.13
N ASN A 164 -2.34 2.40 5.17
CA ASN A 164 -2.75 2.71 6.54
C ASN A 164 -3.23 4.16 6.67
N TRP A 165 -2.49 5.11 6.07
CA TRP A 165 -2.88 6.51 6.06
C TRP A 165 -4.27 6.68 5.44
N LEU A 166 -4.52 6.11 4.26
CA LEU A 166 -5.81 6.20 3.58
C LEU A 166 -6.93 5.54 4.39
N SER A 167 -6.63 4.46 5.12
CA SER A 167 -7.59 3.83 6.04
C SER A 167 -8.02 4.81 7.13
N LEU A 168 -7.06 5.48 7.77
CA LEU A 168 -7.33 6.49 8.79
C LEU A 168 -8.10 7.70 8.22
N GLN A 169 -7.85 8.07 6.97
CA GLN A 169 -8.59 9.15 6.30
C GLN A 169 -10.09 8.84 6.14
N GLU A 170 -10.47 7.57 6.04
CA GLU A 170 -11.85 7.13 5.92
C GLU A 170 -12.46 6.57 7.23
N GLY A 171 -11.72 6.64 8.34
CA GLY A 171 -12.15 6.07 9.61
C GLY A 171 -12.15 4.53 9.64
N LEU A 172 -11.37 3.89 8.78
CA LEU A 172 -11.17 2.44 8.74
C LEU A 172 -10.00 2.03 9.65
N GLU A 173 -10.10 0.82 10.19
CA GLU A 173 -9.01 0.26 10.99
C GLU A 173 -7.81 -0.11 10.11
N PRO A 174 -6.59 0.37 10.41
CA PRO A 174 -5.40 0.06 9.65
C PRO A 174 -5.10 -1.44 9.62
N VAL A 175 -4.65 -1.94 8.45
CA VAL A 175 -4.24 -3.34 8.29
C VAL A 175 -2.85 -3.57 8.84
N TYR A 176 -1.90 -2.68 8.53
CA TYR A 176 -0.51 -2.89 8.91
C TYR A 176 -0.20 -2.40 10.33
N ILE A 177 0.63 -3.13 11.06
CA ILE A 177 1.08 -2.77 12.40
C ILE A 177 2.35 -1.94 12.27
N VAL A 178 2.33 -0.70 12.76
CA VAL A 178 3.44 0.25 12.65
C VAL A 178 4.13 0.41 14.01
N GLN A 179 5.44 0.25 14.05
CA GLN A 179 6.28 0.58 15.21
C GLN A 179 7.52 1.34 14.73
N ALA A 180 7.80 2.50 15.32
CA ALA A 180 8.92 3.36 14.92
C ALA A 180 8.98 3.58 13.38
N GLN A 181 7.80 3.87 12.79
CA GLN A 181 7.63 4.12 11.36
C GLN A 181 7.93 2.90 10.46
N GLN A 182 8.15 1.73 11.05
CA GLN A 182 8.37 0.45 10.38
C GLN A 182 7.12 -0.42 10.42
N ILE A 183 6.84 -1.14 9.34
CA ILE A 183 5.81 -2.18 9.35
C ILE A 183 6.41 -3.44 9.99
N ILE A 184 5.81 -3.89 11.08
CA ILE A 184 6.25 -5.08 11.83
C ILE A 184 5.29 -6.27 11.69
N GLY A 185 4.14 -6.07 11.06
CA GLY A 185 3.14 -7.10 10.85
C GLY A 185 1.87 -6.56 10.22
N ALA A 186 0.85 -7.40 10.14
CA ALA A 186 -0.47 -7.03 9.64
C ALA A 186 -1.57 -7.79 10.37
N HIS A 187 -2.68 -7.11 10.60
CA HIS A 187 -3.92 -7.71 11.04
C HIS A 187 -4.62 -8.38 9.86
N THR A 188 -5.08 -9.61 10.05
CA THR A 188 -5.71 -10.40 8.97
C THR A 188 -7.23 -10.24 8.92
N ASP A 189 -7.80 -9.61 9.94
CA ASP A 189 -9.23 -9.44 10.23
C ASP A 189 -9.74 -8.01 9.96
N ARG A 190 -8.87 -7.04 9.70
CA ARG A 190 -9.24 -5.64 9.43
C ARG A 190 -9.65 -5.42 7.98
N THR A 191 -10.54 -4.44 7.76
CA THR A 191 -11.10 -4.08 6.45
C THR A 191 -10.50 -2.81 5.85
N GLY A 192 -9.47 -2.23 6.48
CA GLY A 192 -8.72 -1.10 5.93
C GLY A 192 -8.02 -1.42 4.61
N TYR A 193 -7.50 -0.37 3.97
CA TYR A 193 -6.70 -0.48 2.77
C TYR A 193 -5.36 -1.19 3.05
N ARG A 194 -4.92 -1.94 2.04
CA ARG A 194 -3.67 -2.70 2.02
C ARG A 194 -3.21 -2.93 0.58
N LEU A 195 -2.02 -3.48 0.43
CA LEU A 195 -1.62 -4.08 -0.84
C LEU A 195 -2.44 -5.36 -1.10
N PRO A 196 -2.73 -5.71 -2.36
CA PRO A 196 -3.30 -7.01 -2.69
C PRO A 196 -2.35 -8.13 -2.28
N THR A 197 -2.88 -9.28 -1.86
CA THR A 197 -2.03 -10.47 -1.67
C THR A 197 -1.57 -11.02 -3.02
N GLU A 198 -0.51 -11.82 -3.04
CA GLU A 198 -0.08 -12.51 -4.26
C GLU A 198 -1.22 -13.35 -4.84
N ALA A 199 -1.98 -14.03 -3.97
CA ALA A 199 -3.10 -14.87 -4.39
C ALA A 199 -4.21 -14.04 -5.05
N GLU A 200 -4.56 -12.90 -4.46
CA GLU A 200 -5.55 -11.96 -5.03
C GLU A 200 -5.06 -11.39 -6.35
N TRP A 201 -3.81 -10.89 -6.38
CA TRP A 201 -3.20 -10.30 -7.57
C TRP A 201 -3.18 -11.30 -8.73
N GLU A 202 -2.75 -12.55 -8.48
CA GLU A 202 -2.77 -13.58 -9.51
C GLU A 202 -4.19 -13.96 -9.93
N TRP A 203 -5.16 -14.02 -9.01
CA TRP A 203 -6.55 -14.30 -9.38
C TRP A 203 -7.09 -13.25 -10.33
N LEU A 204 -6.85 -11.98 -10.04
CA LEU A 204 -7.23 -10.85 -10.89
C LEU A 204 -6.55 -10.93 -12.27
N ALA A 205 -5.27 -11.27 -12.30
CA ALA A 205 -4.49 -11.32 -13.53
C ALA A 205 -4.84 -12.52 -14.44
N LYS A 206 -4.95 -13.74 -13.88
CA LYS A 206 -5.11 -14.96 -14.68
C LYS A 206 -6.47 -15.66 -14.63
N LYS A 207 -7.36 -15.33 -13.69
CA LYS A 207 -8.64 -16.06 -13.49
C LYS A 207 -9.88 -15.18 -13.63
N ALA A 208 -9.85 -13.94 -13.18
CA ALA A 208 -10.98 -13.02 -13.25
C ALA A 208 -11.54 -12.91 -14.68
N GLY A 209 -12.86 -13.06 -14.83
CA GLY A 209 -13.52 -13.00 -16.13
C GLY A 209 -13.14 -14.14 -17.11
N ARG A 210 -12.56 -15.25 -16.60
CA ARG A 210 -12.11 -16.40 -17.41
C ARG A 210 -12.63 -17.72 -16.84
N ALA A 211 -13.00 -18.64 -17.73
CA ALA A 211 -13.40 -20.00 -17.35
C ALA A 211 -12.23 -20.78 -16.72
N THR A 212 -11.02 -20.61 -17.25
CA THR A 212 -9.79 -21.29 -16.81
C THR A 212 -8.67 -20.28 -16.57
N SER A 213 -7.69 -20.65 -15.74
CA SER A 213 -6.50 -19.82 -15.49
C SER A 213 -5.57 -19.80 -16.70
N THR A 214 -4.90 -18.66 -16.89
CA THR A 214 -3.96 -18.44 -18.01
C THR A 214 -2.52 -18.19 -17.53
N VAL A 215 -1.54 -18.35 -18.42
CA VAL A 215 -0.12 -18.10 -18.14
C VAL A 215 0.18 -16.60 -18.12
N TYR A 216 -0.39 -15.86 -19.07
CA TYR A 216 -0.30 -14.41 -19.19
C TYR A 216 -1.68 -13.77 -18.97
N PRO A 217 -1.75 -12.47 -18.66
CA PRO A 217 -3.03 -11.77 -18.58
C PRO A 217 -3.83 -11.85 -19.90
N TRP A 218 -3.19 -11.77 -21.06
CA TRP A 218 -3.89 -11.91 -22.34
C TRP A 218 -4.22 -13.36 -22.76
N GLY A 219 -3.76 -14.38 -22.03
CA GLY A 219 -4.03 -15.78 -22.34
C GLY A 219 -2.81 -16.69 -22.26
N ASN A 220 -2.84 -17.78 -23.03
CA ASN A 220 -1.75 -18.77 -23.08
C ASN A 220 -0.88 -18.63 -24.33
N ASN A 221 -1.08 -17.59 -25.13
CA ASN A 221 -0.29 -17.35 -26.33
C ASN A 221 1.08 -16.79 -25.95
N GLU A 222 2.15 -17.42 -26.43
CA GLU A 222 3.53 -16.95 -26.27
C GLU A 222 3.88 -15.78 -27.22
N SER A 223 2.92 -15.31 -28.02
CA SER A 223 3.05 -14.06 -28.79
C SER A 223 2.44 -12.91 -28.02
N LEU A 224 3.17 -11.80 -27.94
CA LEU A 224 2.70 -10.56 -27.33
C LEU A 224 1.66 -9.90 -28.24
N PRO A 225 0.41 -9.70 -27.79
CA PRO A 225 -0.58 -8.99 -28.60
C PRO A 225 -0.14 -7.54 -28.83
N PRO A 226 -0.42 -6.94 -30.00
CA PRO A 226 -0.08 -5.55 -30.27
C PRO A 226 -0.68 -4.59 -29.23
N SER A 227 0.13 -3.65 -28.73
CA SER A 227 -0.27 -2.59 -27.81
C SER A 227 -1.09 -3.09 -26.61
N ILE A 228 -0.69 -4.23 -26.03
CA ILE A 228 -1.36 -4.84 -24.89
C ILE A 228 -1.03 -4.12 -23.57
N ALA A 229 0.18 -3.57 -23.46
CA ALA A 229 0.73 -2.98 -22.25
C ALA A 229 1.92 -2.04 -22.55
N ASN A 230 2.28 -1.19 -21.60
CA ASN A 230 3.52 -0.42 -21.66
C ASN A 230 4.72 -1.31 -21.28
N LEU A 231 5.62 -1.59 -22.23
CA LEU A 231 6.70 -2.59 -22.13
C LEU A 231 7.97 -2.08 -22.81
N ALA A 232 9.07 -2.84 -22.75
CA ALA A 232 10.27 -2.47 -23.50
C ALA A 232 10.04 -2.70 -25.00
N ASP A 233 9.58 -1.67 -25.69
CA ASP A 233 9.19 -1.72 -27.10
C ASP A 233 10.40 -1.56 -28.05
N GLN A 234 10.13 -1.58 -29.36
CA GLN A 234 11.16 -1.49 -30.39
C GLN A 234 11.98 -0.19 -30.35
N THR A 235 11.47 0.88 -29.74
CA THR A 235 12.21 2.16 -29.62
C THR A 235 13.46 2.04 -28.74
N LEU A 236 13.52 1.01 -27.89
CA LEU A 236 14.66 0.72 -27.01
C LEU A 236 15.74 -0.15 -27.70
N GLN A 237 15.60 -0.40 -29.01
CA GLN A 237 16.64 -1.04 -29.81
C GLN A 237 17.95 -0.25 -29.72
N GLY A 238 19.04 -0.92 -29.32
CA GLY A 238 20.35 -0.30 -29.12
C GLY A 238 20.51 0.44 -27.79
N GLN A 239 19.45 0.60 -27.00
CA GLN A 239 19.49 1.21 -25.66
C GLN A 239 19.56 0.16 -24.54
N GLN A 240 19.02 -1.04 -24.78
CA GLN A 240 19.12 -2.17 -23.85
C GLN A 240 19.16 -3.53 -24.56
N SER A 241 19.58 -4.57 -23.85
CA SER A 241 19.74 -5.93 -24.40
C SER A 241 18.43 -6.63 -24.71
N PHE A 242 17.35 -6.35 -23.97
CA PHE A 242 16.07 -7.04 -24.11
C PHE A 242 14.95 -6.05 -24.39
N TYR A 243 14.28 -6.23 -25.52
CA TYR A 243 13.09 -5.48 -25.93
C TYR A 243 12.25 -6.37 -26.85
N PHE A 244 10.98 -6.03 -27.03
CA PHE A 244 10.09 -6.73 -27.93
C PHE A 244 10.23 -6.18 -29.36
N ASN A 245 10.89 -6.94 -30.24
CA ASN A 245 11.03 -6.58 -31.63
C ASN A 245 9.66 -6.49 -32.33
N LYS A 246 9.45 -5.47 -33.17
CA LYS A 246 8.17 -5.16 -33.85
C LYS A 246 6.98 -4.88 -32.91
N TYR A 247 7.25 -4.62 -31.63
CA TYR A 247 6.25 -4.14 -30.67
C TYR A 247 6.39 -2.63 -30.51
N ARG A 248 5.26 -1.91 -30.44
CA ARG A 248 5.20 -0.47 -30.17
C ARG A 248 4.03 -0.16 -29.25
N ASP A 249 4.30 0.58 -28.20
CA ASP A 249 3.29 1.07 -27.26
C ASP A 249 3.17 2.60 -27.22
N ASN A 250 4.10 3.31 -27.88
CA ASN A 250 4.19 4.77 -27.98
C ASN A 250 4.59 5.49 -26.68
N PHE A 251 5.19 4.80 -25.71
CA PHE A 251 5.69 5.40 -24.47
C PHE A 251 7.17 5.07 -24.25
N SER A 252 8.01 6.09 -24.11
CA SER A 252 9.44 5.92 -23.81
C SER A 252 9.75 5.68 -22.33
N GLY A 253 8.72 5.61 -21.48
CA GLY A 253 8.79 5.57 -20.03
C GLY A 253 7.45 5.15 -19.43
N LYS A 254 7.12 5.61 -18.22
CA LYS A 254 5.79 5.42 -17.64
C LYS A 254 4.72 6.03 -18.56
N ALA A 255 3.61 5.34 -18.71
CA ALA A 255 2.41 5.84 -19.35
C ALA A 255 1.45 6.35 -18.25
N PRO A 256 0.59 7.34 -18.52
CA PRO A 256 -0.56 7.59 -17.67
C PRO A 256 -1.33 6.29 -17.43
N VAL A 257 -1.92 6.12 -16.25
CA VAL A 257 -2.70 4.90 -15.98
C VAL A 257 -3.90 4.80 -16.93
N GLY A 258 -4.26 3.58 -17.32
CA GLY A 258 -5.45 3.30 -18.13
C GLY A 258 -5.32 3.65 -19.62
N GLN A 259 -4.11 3.82 -20.16
CA GLN A 259 -3.90 4.05 -21.60
C GLN A 259 -4.08 2.79 -22.45
N PHE A 260 -3.95 1.61 -21.85
CA PHE A 260 -4.13 0.33 -22.51
C PHE A 260 -5.52 -0.23 -22.24
N LYS A 261 -5.92 -1.25 -23.00
CA LYS A 261 -7.22 -1.89 -22.80
C LYS A 261 -7.26 -2.56 -21.43
N ALA A 262 -8.37 -2.38 -20.70
CA ALA A 262 -8.62 -3.14 -19.49
C ALA A 262 -8.56 -4.66 -19.75
N GLU A 263 -7.98 -5.37 -18.79
CA GLU A 263 -7.97 -6.82 -18.76
C GLU A 263 -9.39 -7.38 -18.59
N ARG A 264 -9.55 -8.71 -18.74
CA ARG A 264 -10.86 -9.36 -18.51
C ARG A 264 -11.41 -9.18 -17.09
N SER A 265 -10.56 -8.80 -16.13
CA SER A 265 -10.98 -8.41 -14.78
C SER A 265 -11.68 -7.05 -14.73
N GLY A 266 -11.52 -6.18 -15.74
CA GLY A 266 -11.92 -4.77 -15.69
C GLY A 266 -10.86 -3.83 -15.09
N LEU A 267 -9.72 -4.39 -14.66
CA LEU A 267 -8.55 -3.64 -14.19
C LEU A 267 -7.64 -3.27 -15.37
N PHE A 268 -6.92 -2.17 -15.22
CA PHE A 268 -5.93 -1.69 -16.16
C PHE A 268 -4.52 -1.97 -15.65
N ASP A 269 -3.56 -2.02 -16.57
CA ASP A 269 -2.11 -2.03 -16.29
C ASP A 269 -1.65 -3.16 -15.36
N ILE A 270 -2.37 -4.28 -15.31
CA ILE A 270 -1.93 -5.49 -14.59
C ILE A 270 -0.64 -6.07 -15.21
N THR A 271 -0.44 -5.83 -16.51
CA THR A 271 0.81 -6.12 -17.21
C THR A 271 1.47 -4.79 -17.58
N GLY A 272 2.77 -4.67 -17.30
CA GLY A 272 3.56 -3.54 -17.77
C GLY A 272 3.29 -2.26 -16.98
N ASN A 273 3.58 -1.11 -17.59
CA ASN A 273 3.64 0.20 -16.94
C ASN A 273 4.59 0.18 -15.73
N VAL A 274 4.12 0.01 -14.49
CA VAL A 274 5.00 -0.28 -13.37
C VAL A 274 4.69 -1.65 -12.76
N ALA A 275 5.73 -2.32 -12.27
CA ALA A 275 5.53 -3.54 -11.51
C ALA A 275 4.89 -3.18 -10.16
N GLU A 276 4.12 -4.12 -9.59
CA GLU A 276 3.30 -3.82 -8.43
C GLU A 276 3.77 -4.58 -7.21
N TRP A 277 4.02 -3.85 -6.12
CA TRP A 277 4.16 -4.44 -4.79
C TRP A 277 2.92 -5.23 -4.40
N VAL A 278 3.13 -6.44 -3.86
CA VAL A 278 2.09 -7.24 -3.22
C VAL A 278 2.34 -7.33 -1.72
N HIS A 279 1.31 -7.67 -0.94
CA HIS A 279 1.38 -7.76 0.53
C HIS A 279 2.45 -8.76 1.01
N ASP A 280 2.55 -9.91 0.35
CA ASP A 280 3.25 -11.09 0.82
C ASP A 280 4.76 -10.88 1.04
N TYR A 281 5.30 -11.56 2.05
CA TYR A 281 6.73 -11.77 2.16
C TYR A 281 7.22 -12.75 1.09
N TYR A 282 8.39 -12.46 0.52
CA TYR A 282 9.07 -13.40 -0.37
C TYR A 282 9.54 -14.63 0.40
N SER A 283 9.27 -15.82 -0.15
CA SER A 283 9.75 -17.08 0.39
C SER A 283 10.18 -18.03 -0.71
N GLN A 284 11.34 -18.66 -0.51
CA GLN A 284 11.79 -19.79 -1.33
C GLN A 284 11.29 -21.14 -0.80
N ARG A 285 10.68 -21.15 0.40
CA ARG A 285 10.17 -22.37 1.03
C ARG A 285 8.83 -22.72 0.40
N ARG A 286 8.68 -23.99 0.03
CA ARG A 286 7.42 -24.53 -0.45
C ARG A 286 6.35 -24.42 0.65
N PRO A 287 5.18 -23.83 0.37
CA PRO A 287 4.04 -23.89 1.28
C PRO A 287 3.61 -25.34 1.53
N THR A 288 3.35 -25.70 2.79
CA THR A 288 3.08 -27.09 3.20
C THR A 288 1.60 -27.41 3.32
N ASN A 289 0.73 -26.40 3.47
CA ASN A 289 -0.70 -26.64 3.59
C ASN A 289 -1.27 -27.01 2.21
N PRO A 290 -2.04 -28.11 2.09
CA PRO A 290 -2.69 -28.48 0.83
C PRO A 290 -3.72 -27.46 0.35
N LEU A 291 -4.29 -26.63 1.23
CA LEU A 291 -5.26 -25.60 0.88
C LEU A 291 -5.17 -24.41 1.85
N TYR A 292 -4.98 -23.22 1.29
CA TYR A 292 -5.09 -21.98 2.06
C TYR A 292 -6.43 -21.29 1.81
N THR A 293 -6.88 -20.51 2.80
CA THR A 293 -8.09 -19.70 2.72
C THR A 293 -7.75 -18.26 3.08
N ASP A 294 -8.13 -17.31 2.23
CA ASP A 294 -7.78 -15.88 2.37
C ASP A 294 -6.26 -15.68 2.61
N TYR A 295 -5.43 -16.38 1.82
CA TYR A 295 -3.99 -16.45 2.06
C TYR A 295 -3.30 -15.09 1.86
N MET A 296 -2.63 -14.61 2.92
CA MET A 296 -1.83 -13.37 2.93
C MET A 296 -0.32 -13.64 2.89
N GLY A 297 0.09 -14.84 2.44
CA GLY A 297 1.49 -15.22 2.37
C GLY A 297 2.06 -15.75 3.68
N PRO A 298 3.39 -15.97 3.74
CA PRO A 298 4.10 -16.34 4.97
C PRO A 298 3.91 -15.27 6.06
N ALA A 299 3.78 -15.69 7.33
CA ALA A 299 3.63 -14.74 8.44
C ALA A 299 4.89 -13.92 8.76
N GLN A 300 6.06 -14.37 8.28
CA GLN A 300 7.35 -13.72 8.49
C GLN A 300 8.20 -13.84 7.23
N GLY A 301 9.06 -12.84 7.00
CA GLY A 301 10.07 -12.84 5.96
C GLY A 301 10.97 -11.61 6.05
N SER A 302 12.03 -11.60 5.25
CA SER A 302 13.05 -10.53 5.24
C SER A 302 13.00 -9.65 4.00
N ALA A 303 12.13 -9.96 3.04
CA ALA A 303 12.00 -9.21 1.80
C ALA A 303 10.59 -9.34 1.25
N HIS A 304 10.21 -8.39 0.40
CA HIS A 304 8.98 -8.43 -0.40
C HIS A 304 9.33 -8.62 -1.88
N PHE A 305 8.30 -8.61 -2.72
CA PHE A 305 8.46 -8.76 -4.16
C PHE A 305 7.35 -8.04 -4.89
N TRP A 306 7.57 -7.85 -6.19
CA TRP A 306 6.59 -7.28 -7.10
C TRP A 306 6.23 -8.25 -8.23
N LYS A 307 5.11 -7.95 -8.91
CA LYS A 307 4.54 -8.72 -10.03
C LYS A 307 4.15 -7.80 -11.19
N GLY A 308 3.68 -8.35 -12.31
CA GLY A 308 3.11 -7.60 -13.45
C GLY A 308 4.10 -7.14 -14.52
N GLY A 309 5.37 -6.95 -14.15
CA GLY A 309 6.36 -6.36 -15.06
C GLY A 309 6.16 -4.85 -15.22
N HIS A 310 7.00 -4.21 -16.04
CA HIS A 310 7.06 -2.75 -16.14
C HIS A 310 7.51 -2.32 -17.54
N TYR A 311 7.50 -1.01 -17.82
CA TYR A 311 7.85 -0.40 -19.12
C TYR A 311 9.27 -0.73 -19.62
N GLN A 312 10.16 -1.24 -18.77
CA GLN A 312 11.48 -1.76 -19.18
C GLN A 312 11.56 -3.30 -19.33
N ILE A 313 10.46 -4.04 -19.29
CA ILE A 313 10.47 -5.50 -19.50
C ILE A 313 10.43 -5.83 -20.99
N GLY A 314 11.49 -6.46 -21.49
CA GLY A 314 11.61 -6.97 -22.87
C GLY A 314 11.69 -8.50 -22.97
N GLN A 315 11.25 -9.23 -21.94
CA GLN A 315 11.31 -10.70 -21.91
C GLN A 315 9.96 -11.27 -21.52
N LEU A 316 9.39 -12.09 -22.40
CA LEU A 316 8.08 -12.71 -22.19
C LEU A 316 8.02 -13.56 -20.91
N ALA A 317 9.10 -14.26 -20.57
CA ALA A 317 9.16 -15.08 -19.36
C ALA A 317 8.95 -14.26 -18.06
N LYS A 318 9.22 -12.96 -18.09
CA LYS A 318 9.00 -12.04 -16.97
C LYS A 318 7.58 -11.45 -16.91
N LEU A 319 6.77 -11.67 -17.95
CA LEU A 319 5.36 -11.24 -18.01
C LEU A 319 4.37 -12.35 -17.65
N ARG A 320 4.86 -13.57 -17.34
CA ARG A 320 3.99 -14.63 -16.79
C ARG A 320 3.39 -14.15 -15.47
N VAL A 321 2.12 -14.46 -15.23
CA VAL A 321 1.41 -14.05 -14.00
C VAL A 321 2.10 -14.60 -12.75
N ALA A 322 2.65 -15.80 -12.82
CA ALA A 322 3.37 -16.44 -11.73
C ALA A 322 4.77 -15.85 -11.48
N HIS A 323 5.31 -15.04 -12.40
CA HIS A 323 6.62 -14.43 -12.22
C HIS A 323 6.58 -13.47 -11.03
N LYS A 324 7.64 -13.51 -10.24
CA LYS A 324 7.86 -12.61 -9.11
C LYS A 324 9.32 -12.20 -9.06
N THR A 325 9.57 -10.95 -8.69
CA THR A 325 10.93 -10.44 -8.54
C THR A 325 11.08 -9.84 -7.15
N VAL A 326 12.05 -10.37 -6.41
CA VAL A 326 12.39 -9.89 -5.06
C VAL A 326 12.92 -8.47 -5.15
N ALA A 327 12.47 -7.63 -4.23
CA ALA A 327 13.02 -6.30 -4.05
C ALA A 327 12.92 -5.91 -2.57
N ASP A 328 13.92 -5.15 -2.12
CA ASP A 328 14.08 -4.65 -0.75
C ASP A 328 13.90 -3.13 -0.67
N THR A 329 13.99 -2.44 -1.81
CA THR A 329 14.02 -0.99 -1.95
C THR A 329 13.08 -0.53 -3.05
N GLY A 330 12.76 0.77 -3.05
CA GLY A 330 12.00 1.38 -4.14
C GLY A 330 12.78 1.38 -5.45
N SER A 331 12.05 1.29 -6.57
CA SER A 331 12.62 1.36 -7.92
C SER A 331 11.75 2.26 -8.81
N PRO A 332 12.32 3.03 -9.76
CA PRO A 332 11.56 3.83 -10.72
C PRO A 332 10.54 3.03 -11.54
N THR A 333 10.70 1.72 -11.63
CA THR A 333 9.82 0.80 -12.36
C THR A 333 8.82 0.06 -11.48
N VAL A 334 8.78 0.33 -10.17
CA VAL A 334 7.91 -0.37 -9.22
C VAL A 334 7.01 0.63 -8.52
N GLY A 335 5.70 0.41 -8.63
CA GLY A 335 4.63 1.10 -7.93
C GLY A 335 3.73 0.11 -7.22
N PHE A 336 2.44 0.40 -7.15
CA PHE A 336 1.47 -0.46 -6.46
C PHE A 336 0.02 -0.09 -6.82
N ARG A 337 -0.88 -1.00 -6.47
CA ARG A 337 -2.32 -0.76 -6.38
C ARG A 337 -2.82 -1.11 -4.98
N ILE A 338 -4.01 -0.64 -4.62
CA ILE A 338 -4.59 -0.91 -3.30
C ILE A 338 -5.76 -1.89 -3.38
N ALA A 339 -5.94 -2.62 -2.29
CA ALA A 339 -7.07 -3.49 -2.05
C ALA A 339 -7.61 -3.28 -0.63
N ARG A 340 -8.85 -3.69 -0.38
CA ARG A 340 -9.41 -3.84 0.97
C ARG A 340 -10.47 -4.93 0.98
N TYR A 341 -10.69 -5.54 2.13
CA TYR A 341 -11.87 -6.38 2.31
C TYR A 341 -13.13 -5.50 2.34
N ASP A 342 -14.24 -6.07 1.86
CA ASP A 342 -15.58 -5.48 1.94
C ASP A 342 -16.03 -5.31 3.39
#